data_AF-A0A6G4JJ18-F1
#
_entry.id   AF-A0A6G4JJ18-F1
#
_cell.length_a   1.000
_cell.length_b   1.000
_cell.length_c   1.000
_cell.angle_alpha   90.00
_cell.angle_beta   90.00
_cell.angle_gamma   90.00
#
_symmetry.space_group_name_H-M   'P 1'
#
loop_
_entity.id
_entity.type
_entity.pdbx_description
1 polymer ?
#
loop_
_entity_poly.entity_id
_entity_poly.type
_entity_poly.pdbx_seq_one_letter_code
_entity_poly.pdbx_strand_id
1 'polypeptide(L)' 'MTQYLVTTFKDSTGRKHTHITKAKSNQRFTVVEAESKEEAKEKVEETYNG' A
#
# COMPACT_ATOMS: atom_id res chain seq x y z
N MET A 1 4.37 -14.28 13.54
CA MET A 1 4.66 -12.82 13.60
C MET A 1 3.50 -12.04 13.03
N THR A 2 3.23 -10.83 13.52
CA THR A 2 2.14 -9.97 13.04
C THR A 2 2.70 -8.86 12.14
N GLN A 3 2.09 -8.66 10.97
CA GLN A 3 2.46 -7.59 10.05
C GLN A 3 1.54 -6.38 10.23
N TYR A 4 2.10 -5.17 10.10
CA TYR A 4 1.37 -3.91 10.16
C TYR A 4 1.73 -3.05 8.95
N LEU A 5 0.74 -2.43 8.33
CA LEU A 5 0.94 -1.39 7.33
C LEU A 5 0.91 -0.04 8.03
N VAL A 6 1.99 0.73 7.90
CA VAL A 6 2.09 2.10 8.41
C VAL A 6 2.10 3.04 7.21
N THR A 7 1.08 3.88 7.07
CA THR A 7 1.02 4.92 6.04
C THR A 7 1.19 6.28 6.68
N THR A 8 2.05 7.10 6.09
CA THR A 8 2.25 8.50 6.51
C THR A 8 2.03 9.39 5.31
N PHE A 9 1.11 10.35 5.43
CA PHE A 9 0.85 11.33 4.40
C PHE A 9 0.83 12.74 5.00
N LYS A 10 1.13 13.72 4.16
CA LYS A 10 1.16 15.13 4.53
C LYS A 10 -0.08 15.79 3.92
N ASP A 11 -0.85 16.49 4.73
CA ASP A 11 -1.97 17.29 4.22
C ASP A 11 -1.48 18.59 3.58
N SER A 12 -2.40 19.35 2.97
CA SER A 12 -2.09 20.64 2.33
C SER A 12 -1.55 21.70 3.31
N THR A 13 -1.80 21.56 4.61
CA THR A 13 -1.26 22.45 5.67
C THR A 13 0.12 22.02 6.15
N GLY A 14 0.58 20.87 5.68
CA GLY A 14 1.87 20.30 5.98
C GLY A 14 1.93 19.45 7.24
N ARG A 15 0.78 19.14 7.85
CA ARG A 15 0.71 18.23 9.00
C ARG A 15 0.81 16.79 8.52
N LYS A 16 1.60 16.00 9.26
CA LYS A 16 1.77 14.58 9.01
C LYS A 16 0.66 13.80 9.71
N HIS A 17 -0.02 12.97 8.95
CA HIS A 17 -1.02 12.01 9.45
C HIS A 17 -0.43 10.61 9.31
N THR A 18 -0.46 9.85 10.40
CA THR A 18 0.02 8.46 10.44
C THR A 18 -1.17 7.55 10.69
N HIS A 19 -1.35 6.56 9.83
CA HIS A 19 -2.36 5.53 9.96
C HIS A 19 -1.68 4.16 10.07
N ILE A 20 -2.16 3.32 10.99
CA ILE A 20 -1.59 2.01 11.29
C ILE A 20 -2.68 0.96 11.18
N THR A 21 -2.47 -0.02 10.29
CA THR A 21 -3.43 -1.10 10.03
C THR A 21 -2.77 -2.45 10.24
N LYS A 22 -3.37 -3.31 11.05
CA LYS A 22 -2.91 -4.69 11.27
C LYS A 22 -3.33 -5.59 10.11
N ALA A 23 -2.39 -6.36 9.56
CA ALA A 23 -2.68 -7.37 8.56
C ALA A 23 -3.41 -8.57 9.19
N LYS A 24 -4.39 -9.13 8.48
CA LYS A 24 -4.95 -10.46 8.79
C LYS A 24 -3.97 -11.57 8.40
N SER A 25 -4.18 -12.79 8.89
CA SER A 25 -3.30 -13.94 8.64
C SER A 25 -3.14 -14.28 7.15
N ASN A 26 -4.19 -14.03 6.36
CA ASN A 26 -4.24 -14.29 4.91
C ASN A 26 -4.11 -13.01 4.06
N GLN A 27 -3.77 -11.86 4.66
CA GLN A 27 -3.69 -10.58 3.96
C GLN A 27 -2.22 -10.18 3.77
N ARG A 28 -1.89 -9.73 2.56
CA ARG A 28 -0.62 -9.07 2.24
C ARG A 28 -0.89 -7.66 1.72
N PHE A 29 0.05 -6.76 1.98
CA PHE A 29 0.04 -5.42 1.43
C PHE A 29 1.16 -5.32 0.40
N THR A 30 0.84 -4.83 -0.80
CA THR A 30 1.81 -4.57 -1.86
C THR A 30 1.75 -3.08 -2.16
N VAL A 31 2.90 -2.41 -2.15
CA VAL A 31 3.02 -1.01 -2.53
C VAL A 31 3.69 -0.98 -3.89
N VAL A 32 3.00 -0.39 -4.86
CA VAL A 32 3.50 -0.21 -6.23
C VAL A 32 3.42 1.26 -6.59
N GLU A 33 4.41 1.75 -7.34
CA GLU A 33 4.38 3.08 -7.93
C GLU A 33 3.55 3.00 -9.20
N ALA A 34 2.48 3.79 -9.28
CA ALA A 34 1.60 3.86 -10.44
C ALA A 34 0.89 5.22 -10.45
N GLU A 35 0.62 5.73 -11.64
CA GLU A 35 -0.10 6.99 -11.85
C GLU A 35 -1.63 6.80 -11.75
N SER A 36 -2.09 5.57 -11.95
CA SER A 36 -3.50 5.19 -11.89
C SER A 36 -3.74 3.87 -11.17
N LYS A 37 -4.99 3.65 -10.78
CA LYS A 37 -5.41 2.39 -10.16
C LYS A 37 -5.30 1.22 -11.14
N GLU A 38 -5.54 1.49 -12.42
CA GLU A 38 -5.45 0.53 -13.51
C GLU A 38 -4.00 0.06 -13.71
N GLU A 39 -3.05 1.00 -13.82
CA GLU A 39 -1.62 0.69 -13.92
C GLU A 39 -1.11 -0.05 -12.68
N ALA A 40 -1.59 0.32 -11.48
CA ALA A 40 -1.24 -0.37 -10.24
C ALA A 40 -1.66 -1.86 -10.28
N LYS A 41 -2.79 -2.18 -10.91
CA LYS A 41 -3.24 -3.58 -11.06
C LYS A 41 -2.37 -4.33 -12.06
N GLU A 42 -2.08 -3.74 -13.22
CA GLU A 42 -1.26 -4.36 -14.26
C GLU A 42 0.13 -4.73 -13.70
N LYS A 43 0.79 -3.82 -12.99
CA LYS A 43 2.09 -4.07 -12.34
C LYS A 43 2.05 -5.22 -11.33
N VAL A 44 0.97 -5.32 -10.56
CA VAL A 44 0.80 -6.41 -9.60
C VAL A 44 0.57 -7.72 -10.34
N GLU A 45 -0.29 -7.74 -11.35
CA GLU A 45 -0.59 -8.94 -12.13
C GLU A 45 0.66 -9.50 -12.85
N GLU A 46 1.48 -8.63 -13.44
CA GLU A 46 2.76 -9.00 -14.06
C GLU A 46 3.73 -9.63 -13.05
N THR A 47 3.79 -9.09 -11.82
CA THR A 47 4.70 -9.58 -10.77
C THR A 47 4.30 -10.96 -10.22
N TYR A 48 3.02 -11.31 -10.21
CA TYR A 48 2.52 -12.57 -9.64
C TYR A 48 2.28 -13.69 -10.67
N ASN A 49 2.24 -13.37 -11.96
CA ASN A 49 2.07 -14.34 -13.06
C ASN A 49 3.39 -14.71 -13.78
N GLY A 50 4.54 -14.24 -13.27
CA GLY A 50 5.89 -14.59 -13.75
C GLY A 50 6.52 -15.80 -13.07
#